data_AF-A0A7W3ZX38-F1
#
_entry.id   AF-A0A7W3ZX38-F1
#
_cell.length_a   1.000
_cell.length_b   1.000
_cell.length_c   1.000
_cell.angle_alpha   90.00
_cell.angle_beta   90.00
_cell.angle_gamma   90.00
#
_symmetry.space_group_name_H-M   'P 1'
#
loop_
_entity.id
_entity.type
_entity.pdbx_description
1 polymer ?
#
loop_
_entity_poly.entity_id
_entity_poly.type
_entity_poly.pdbx_seq_one_letter_code
_entity_poly.pdbx_strand_id
1 'polypeptide(L)'
;MIVTIIYKEDAATVATSEGEITIKNGENPLAICQWMALKIHPGILRRIKNGSISVKDTSVEEEAIKEFKCSFFEQLKTEGYSLVQKKWESSNYKDFEQTFVKQWLSKEEDAMIESEALREIDSLRIAKSSKNIALFSAVIACVSIVISFVGMVT
;
A
#
# COMPACT_ATOMS: atom_id res chain seq x y z
N MET A 1 -20.09 6.81 -1.02
CA MET A 1 -20.98 6.01 -0.15
C MET A 1 -21.37 6.74 1.12
N ILE A 2 -22.50 6.39 1.71
CA ILE A 2 -23.04 6.95 2.95
C ILE A 2 -23.06 5.84 4.01
N VAL A 3 -22.63 6.17 5.23
CA VAL A 3 -22.75 5.32 6.42
C VAL A 3 -23.72 5.99 7.37
N THR A 4 -24.67 5.21 7.91
CA THR A 4 -25.61 5.73 8.90
C THR A 4 -25.17 5.32 10.30
N ILE A 5 -24.96 6.31 11.17
CA ILE A 5 -24.69 6.08 12.59
C ILE A 5 -25.93 6.40 13.44
N ILE A 6 -26.05 5.74 14.58
CA ILE A 6 -27.05 5.98 15.61
C ILE A 6 -26.33 6.63 16.79
N TYR A 7 -26.77 7.82 17.19
CA TYR A 7 -26.23 8.55 18.33
C TYR A 7 -27.26 8.68 19.45
N LYS A 8 -26.85 8.36 20.69
CA LYS A 8 -27.74 8.24 21.86
C LYS A 8 -27.51 9.31 22.93
N GLU A 9 -26.90 10.44 22.57
CA GLU A 9 -26.70 11.58 23.47
C GLU A 9 -27.31 12.85 22.86
N ASP A 10 -27.16 13.98 23.55
CA ASP A 10 -27.50 15.31 23.04
C ASP A 10 -26.65 15.66 21.82
N ALA A 11 -27.20 16.51 20.95
CA ALA A 11 -26.54 16.91 19.73
C ALA A 11 -25.12 17.45 20.01
N ALA A 12 -24.15 16.96 19.24
CA ALA A 12 -22.76 17.31 19.38
C ALA A 12 -22.23 17.83 18.05
N THR A 13 -21.36 18.83 18.13
CA THR A 13 -20.65 19.34 16.95
C THR A 13 -19.16 19.05 17.11
N VAL A 14 -18.56 18.50 16.07
CA VAL A 14 -17.14 18.09 16.06
C VAL A 14 -16.46 18.70 14.86
N ALA A 15 -15.42 19.49 15.12
CA ALA A 15 -14.54 20.00 14.08
C ALA A 15 -13.57 18.89 13.62
N THR A 16 -13.53 18.66 12.31
CA THR A 16 -12.67 17.64 11.68
C THR A 16 -11.96 18.21 10.46
N SER A 17 -11.06 17.43 9.86
CA SER A 17 -10.44 17.75 8.56
C SER A 17 -11.43 17.76 7.39
N GLU A 18 -12.65 17.26 7.56
CA GLU A 18 -13.77 17.39 6.60
C GLU A 18 -14.68 18.59 6.91
N GLY A 19 -14.28 19.44 7.86
CA GLY A 19 -15.08 20.55 8.37
C GLY A 19 -15.84 20.20 9.64
N GLU A 20 -16.80 21.06 9.97
CA GLU A 20 -17.63 20.94 11.16
C GLU A 20 -18.80 19.97 10.93
N ILE A 21 -18.86 18.90 11.72
CA ILE A 21 -19.89 17.86 11.60
C ILE A 21 -20.79 17.89 12.82
N THR A 22 -22.09 18.11 12.60
CA THR A 22 -23.12 18.02 13.64
C THR A 22 -23.74 16.64 13.67
N ILE A 23 -23.68 15.98 14.81
CA ILE A 23 -24.30 14.68 15.09
C ILE A 23 -25.52 14.93 15.98
N LYS A 24 -26.70 14.60 15.49
CA LYS A 24 -27.98 14.73 16.20
C LYS A 24 -28.30 13.45 16.96
N ASN A 25 -29.17 13.53 17.96
CA ASN A 25 -29.75 12.34 18.56
C ASN A 25 -30.52 11.52 17.49
N GLY A 26 -30.34 10.20 17.48
CA GLY A 26 -30.92 9.30 16.49
C GLY A 26 -30.01 9.02 15.29
N GLU A 27 -30.60 8.88 14.11
CA GLU A 27 -29.89 8.49 12.89
C GLU A 27 -29.20 9.67 12.20
N ASN A 28 -27.94 9.47 11.81
CA ASN A 28 -27.13 10.45 11.11
C ASN A 28 -26.49 9.81 9.88
N PRO A 29 -26.98 10.13 8.66
CA PRO A 29 -26.31 9.73 7.43
C PRO A 29 -25.07 10.59 7.22
N LEU A 30 -23.92 9.96 7.09
CA LEU A 30 -22.62 10.62 6.93
C LEU A 30 -21.94 10.12 5.67
N ALA A 31 -21.27 11.01 4.93
CA ALA A 31 -20.36 10.58 3.89
C ALA A 31 -19.22 9.76 4.51
N ILE A 32 -18.68 8.78 3.77
CA ILE A 32 -17.61 7.92 4.29
C ILE A 32 -16.40 8.74 4.78
N CYS A 33 -16.01 9.81 4.08
CA CYS A 33 -14.90 10.68 4.52
C CYS A 33 -15.19 11.34 5.88
N GLN A 34 -16.41 11.85 6.08
CA GLN A 34 -16.85 12.44 7.35
C GLN A 34 -16.84 11.40 8.47
N TRP A 35 -17.32 10.18 8.19
CA TRP A 35 -17.31 9.09 9.16
C TRP A 35 -15.88 8.69 9.54
N MET A 36 -14.98 8.57 8.57
CA MET A 36 -13.56 8.26 8.82
C MET A 36 -12.87 9.36 9.63
N ALA A 37 -13.14 10.62 9.32
CA ALA A 37 -12.63 11.76 10.08
C ALA A 37 -13.18 11.79 11.53
N LEU A 38 -14.43 11.39 11.75
CA LEU A 38 -14.97 11.24 13.10
C LEU A 38 -14.34 10.07 13.86
N LYS A 39 -14.11 8.92 13.22
CA LYS A 39 -13.54 7.71 13.88
C LYS A 39 -12.13 7.91 14.41
N ILE A 40 -11.38 8.89 13.92
CA ILE A 40 -10.05 9.21 14.46
C ILE A 40 -10.12 10.22 15.62
N HIS A 41 -11.25 10.90 15.81
CA HIS A 41 -11.38 11.92 16.84
C HIS A 41 -11.47 11.27 18.24
N PRO A 42 -10.60 11.63 19.21
CA PRO A 42 -10.54 10.96 20.52
C PRO A 42 -11.87 10.95 21.28
N GLY A 43 -12.60 12.07 21.23
CA GLY A 43 -13.92 12.19 21.87
C GLY A 43 -15.00 11.29 21.23
N ILE A 44 -14.90 11.03 19.92
CA ILE A 44 -15.82 10.13 19.22
C ILE A 44 -15.46 8.67 19.50
N LEU A 45 -14.16 8.31 19.49
CA LEU A 45 -13.70 6.98 19.86
C LEU A 45 -14.18 6.57 21.25
N ARG A 46 -14.15 7.50 22.21
CA ARG A 46 -14.68 7.25 23.56
C ARG A 46 -16.19 6.98 23.53
N ARG A 47 -16.96 7.75 22.76
CA ARG A 47 -18.42 7.56 22.60
C ARG A 47 -18.78 6.25 21.90
N ILE A 48 -17.98 5.83 20.91
CA ILE A 48 -18.14 4.52 20.26
C ILE A 48 -17.88 3.40 21.28
N LYS A 49 -16.76 3.47 22.02
CA LYS A 49 -16.40 2.47 23.05
C LYS A 49 -17.44 2.35 24.16
N ASN A 50 -18.08 3.47 24.51
CA ASN A 50 -19.12 3.52 25.52
C ASN A 50 -20.52 3.12 24.99
N GLY A 51 -20.66 2.83 23.69
CA GLY A 51 -21.93 2.47 23.07
C GLY A 51 -22.89 3.64 22.80
N SER A 52 -22.44 4.89 22.98
CA SER A 52 -23.21 6.10 22.68
C SER A 52 -23.35 6.32 21.17
N ILE A 53 -22.37 5.89 20.37
CA ILE A 53 -22.40 5.87 18.91
C ILE A 53 -22.28 4.43 18.42
N SER A 54 -23.20 4.01 17.56
CA SER A 54 -23.14 2.72 16.87
C SER A 54 -23.43 2.89 15.40
N VAL A 55 -22.92 1.99 14.56
CA VAL A 55 -23.28 1.96 13.13
C VAL A 55 -24.59 1.21 12.96
N LYS A 56 -25.50 1.72 12.13
CA LYS A 56 -26.82 1.10 11.89
C LYS A 56 -26.67 -0.24 11.16
N ASP A 57 -25.77 -0.30 10.19
CA ASP A 57 -25.44 -1.49 9.43
C ASP A 57 -23.91 -1.60 9.25
N THR A 58 -23.30 -2.54 9.96
CA THR A 58 -21.86 -2.77 9.93
C THR A 58 -21.39 -3.27 8.56
N SER A 59 -22.22 -4.03 7.82
CA SER A 59 -21.82 -4.55 6.52
C SER A 59 -21.67 -3.43 5.48
N VAL A 60 -22.59 -2.44 5.52
CA VAL A 60 -22.52 -1.24 4.69
C VAL A 60 -21.30 -0.38 5.05
N GLU A 61 -20.95 -0.28 6.33
CA GLU A 61 -19.72 0.41 6.74
C GLU A 61 -18.47 -0.30 6.19
N GLU A 62 -18.37 -1.62 6.34
CA GLU A 62 -17.23 -2.39 5.86
C GLU A 62 -17.04 -2.26 4.35
N GLU A 63 -18.13 -2.36 3.59
CA GLU A 63 -18.11 -2.15 2.14
C GLU A 63 -17.69 -0.72 1.77
N ALA A 64 -18.24 0.28 2.45
CA ALA A 64 -17.88 1.68 2.22
C ALA A 64 -16.41 1.99 2.53
N ILE A 65 -15.87 1.42 3.61
CA ILE A 65 -14.44 1.55 3.93
C ILE A 65 -13.59 0.86 2.87
N LYS A 66 -14.02 -0.33 2.39
CA LYS A 66 -13.29 -1.08 1.36
C LYS A 66 -13.25 -0.33 0.04
N GLU A 67 -14.40 0.15 -0.45
CA GLU A 67 -14.50 0.92 -1.69
C GLU A 67 -13.70 2.23 -1.62
N PHE A 68 -13.79 2.93 -0.49
CA PHE A 68 -13.00 4.13 -0.24
C PHE A 68 -11.49 3.83 -0.33
N LYS A 69 -11.02 2.78 0.35
CA LYS A 69 -9.60 2.38 0.30
C LYS A 69 -9.14 2.02 -1.10
N CYS A 70 -9.93 1.23 -1.84
CA CYS A 70 -9.61 0.85 -3.20
C CYS A 70 -9.46 2.10 -4.09
N SER A 71 -10.44 3.00 -4.05
CA SER A 71 -10.41 4.24 -4.83
C SER A 71 -9.23 5.14 -4.45
N PHE A 72 -8.96 5.27 -3.14
CA PHE A 72 -7.85 6.07 -2.63
C PHE A 72 -6.50 5.49 -3.05
N PHE A 73 -6.32 4.17 -2.97
CA PHE A 73 -5.05 3.53 -3.38
C PHE A 73 -4.83 3.57 -4.89
N GLU A 74 -5.87 3.48 -5.71
CA GLU A 74 -5.73 3.71 -7.17
C GLU A 74 -5.31 5.15 -7.48
N GLN A 75 -5.80 6.12 -6.71
CA GLN A 75 -5.31 7.50 -6.82
C GLN A 75 -3.82 7.60 -6.45
N LEU A 76 -3.39 7.03 -5.32
CA LEU A 76 -1.98 7.04 -4.91
C LEU A 76 -1.08 6.37 -5.96
N LYS A 77 -1.53 5.25 -6.53
CA LYS A 77 -0.84 4.55 -7.61
C LYS A 77 -0.69 5.43 -8.86
N THR A 78 -1.74 6.17 -9.20
CA THR A 78 -1.71 7.12 -10.33
C THR A 78 -0.77 8.30 -10.07
N GLU A 79 -0.70 8.79 -8.83
CA GLU A 79 0.24 9.84 -8.44
C GLU A 79 1.70 9.37 -8.44
N GLY A 80 1.93 8.10 -8.12
CA GLY A 80 3.24 7.46 -8.11
C GLY A 80 4.00 7.65 -6.80
N TYR A 81 4.82 6.64 -6.46
CA TYR A 81 5.48 6.51 -5.15
C TYR A 81 6.23 7.78 -4.71
N SER A 82 7.11 8.32 -5.55
CA SER A 82 7.95 9.47 -5.20
C SER A 82 7.15 10.73 -4.87
N LEU A 83 6.06 10.97 -5.61
CA LEU A 83 5.20 12.14 -5.36
C LEU A 83 4.39 11.95 -4.08
N VAL A 84 3.83 10.75 -3.86
CA VAL A 84 3.08 10.40 -2.65
C VAL A 84 3.97 10.51 -1.41
N GLN A 85 5.20 9.99 -1.46
CA GLN A 85 6.18 10.10 -0.38
C GLN A 85 6.45 11.57 -0.03
N LYS A 86 6.75 12.40 -1.04
CA LYS A 86 6.99 13.84 -0.84
C LYS A 86 5.78 14.55 -0.24
N LYS A 87 4.57 14.25 -0.72
CA LYS A 87 3.32 14.83 -0.19
C LYS A 87 3.09 14.41 1.26
N TRP A 88 3.38 13.16 1.59
CA TRP A 88 3.26 12.63 2.94
C TRP A 88 4.21 13.32 3.92
N GLU A 89 5.49 13.48 3.55
CA GLU A 89 6.49 14.21 4.34
C GLU A 89 6.10 15.68 4.58
N SER A 90 5.46 16.30 3.58
CA SER A 90 4.94 17.68 3.69
C SER A 90 3.59 17.82 4.42
N SER A 91 3.03 16.74 4.97
CA SER A 91 1.71 16.73 5.65
C SER A 91 0.54 17.24 4.79
N ASN A 92 0.56 16.97 3.49
CA ASN A 92 -0.49 17.42 2.55
C ASN A 92 -1.75 16.53 2.52
N TYR A 93 -1.81 15.50 3.38
CA TYR A 93 -2.96 14.59 3.47
C TYR A 93 -3.78 14.87 4.73
N LYS A 94 -5.09 14.62 4.66
CA LYS A 94 -5.97 14.74 5.82
C LYS A 94 -5.58 13.72 6.89
N ASP A 95 -5.89 14.02 8.14
CA ASP A 95 -5.46 13.21 9.29
C ASP A 95 -5.82 11.72 9.17
N PHE A 96 -7.02 11.41 8.66
CA PHE A 96 -7.46 10.02 8.48
C PHE A 96 -6.81 9.36 7.25
N GLU A 97 -6.43 10.14 6.24
CA GLU A 97 -5.75 9.66 5.03
C GLU A 97 -4.29 9.30 5.33
N GLN A 98 -3.63 10.01 6.25
CA GLN A 98 -2.22 9.78 6.57
C GLN A 98 -1.92 8.33 6.94
N THR A 99 -2.84 7.67 7.66
CA THR A 99 -2.68 6.26 8.03
C THR A 99 -2.70 5.36 6.80
N PHE A 100 -3.57 5.64 5.83
CA PHE A 100 -3.68 4.88 4.59
C PHE A 100 -2.50 5.13 3.65
N VAL A 101 -2.06 6.38 3.54
CA VAL A 101 -0.87 6.73 2.76
C VAL A 101 0.36 6.02 3.31
N LYS A 102 0.55 6.04 4.64
CA LYS A 102 1.66 5.32 5.27
C LYS A 102 1.59 3.81 5.00
N GLN A 103 0.42 3.20 5.13
CA GLN A 103 0.22 1.78 4.82
C GLN A 103 0.52 1.44 3.36
N TRP A 104 0.16 2.32 2.43
CA TRP A 104 0.42 2.14 1.02
C TRP A 104 1.91 2.27 0.70
N LEU A 105 2.58 3.32 1.20
CA LEU A 105 4.01 3.53 1.03
C LEU A 105 4.84 2.34 1.54
N SER A 106 4.56 1.83 2.74
CA SER A 106 5.28 0.66 3.27
C SER A 106 5.12 -0.58 2.39
N LYS A 107 3.94 -0.81 1.81
CA LYS A 107 3.71 -1.95 0.91
C LYS A 107 4.48 -1.83 -0.42
N GLU A 108 4.51 -0.63 -0.99
CA GLU A 108 5.26 -0.38 -2.22
C GLU A 108 6.78 -0.45 -1.98
N GLU A 109 7.25 0.00 -0.82
CA GLU A 109 8.65 -0.15 -0.41
C GLU A 109 9.04 -1.62 -0.26
N ASP A 110 8.23 -2.43 0.43
CA ASP A 110 8.45 -3.87 0.56
C ASP A 110 8.49 -4.57 -0.82
N ALA A 111 7.57 -4.21 -1.72
CA ALA A 111 7.53 -4.75 -3.08
C ALA A 111 8.77 -4.35 -3.91
N MET A 112 9.26 -3.12 -3.74
CA MET A 112 10.48 -2.64 -4.39
C MET A 112 11.71 -3.41 -3.90
N ILE A 113 11.83 -3.63 -2.59
CA ILE A 113 12.91 -4.40 -1.98
C ILE A 113 12.90 -5.85 -2.49
N GLU A 114 11.72 -6.48 -2.54
CA GLU A 114 11.58 -7.85 -3.06
C GLU A 114 11.98 -7.93 -4.55
N SER A 115 11.55 -6.96 -5.36
CA SER A 115 11.94 -6.88 -6.77
C SER A 115 13.44 -6.69 -6.94
N GLU A 116 14.10 -5.91 -6.08
CA GLU A 116 15.54 -5.71 -6.12
C GLU A 116 16.29 -7.00 -5.76
N ALA A 117 15.86 -7.69 -4.69
CA ALA A 117 16.44 -8.97 -4.29
C ALA A 117 16.32 -10.04 -5.38
N LEU A 118 15.17 -10.12 -6.06
CA LEU A 118 14.98 -11.02 -7.21
C LEU A 118 15.94 -10.69 -8.36
N ARG A 119 16.10 -9.40 -8.67
CA ARG A 119 17.02 -8.93 -9.72
C ARG A 119 18.48 -9.25 -9.37
N GLU A 120 18.87 -9.14 -8.12
CA GLU A 120 20.21 -9.54 -7.66
C GLU A 120 20.45 -11.05 -7.84
N ILE A 121 19.49 -11.89 -7.44
CA ILE A 121 19.55 -13.35 -7.63
C ILE A 121 19.69 -13.69 -9.12
N ASP A 122 18.89 -13.07 -9.99
CA ASP A 122 18.96 -13.29 -11.42
C ASP A 122 20.30 -12.84 -12.02
N SER A 123 20.83 -11.69 -11.58
CA SER A 123 22.14 -11.20 -12.00
C SER A 123 23.26 -12.18 -11.63
N LEU A 124 23.22 -12.75 -10.43
CA LEU A 124 24.17 -13.77 -9.96
C LEU A 124 24.03 -15.07 -10.75
N ARG A 125 22.80 -15.47 -11.08
CA ARG A 125 22.53 -16.65 -11.91
C ARG A 125 23.09 -16.50 -13.32
N ILE A 126 22.89 -15.34 -13.94
CA ILE A 126 23.45 -15.01 -15.26
C ILE A 126 24.99 -15.01 -15.19
N ALA A 127 25.58 -14.39 -14.18
CA ALA A 127 27.03 -14.37 -13.98
C ALA A 127 27.62 -15.78 -13.77
N LYS A 128 26.89 -16.68 -13.11
CA LYS A 128 27.30 -18.08 -12.94
C LYS A 128 27.16 -18.87 -14.25
N SER A 129 26.09 -18.64 -15.00
CA SER A 129 25.86 -19.26 -16.31
C SER A 129 26.94 -18.83 -17.32
N SER A 130 27.29 -17.54 -17.37
CA SER A 130 28.34 -17.04 -18.27
C SER A 130 29.72 -17.64 -17.97
N LYS A 131 30.07 -17.80 -16.68
CA LYS A 131 31.29 -18.52 -16.27
C LYS A 131 31.32 -19.98 -16.76
N ASN A 132 30.20 -20.69 -16.66
CA ASN A 132 30.10 -22.07 -17.14
C ASN A 132 30.24 -22.15 -18.67
N ILE A 133 29.61 -21.23 -19.42
CA ILE A 133 29.74 -21.15 -20.88
C ILE A 133 31.19 -20.89 -21.30
N ALA A 134 31.89 -19.98 -20.62
CA ALA A 134 33.29 -19.70 -20.86
C ALA A 134 34.17 -20.95 -20.65
N LEU A 135 33.93 -21.71 -19.58
CA LEU A 135 34.60 -22.98 -19.30
C LEU A 135 34.37 -24.01 -20.42
N PHE A 136 33.12 -24.19 -20.88
CA PHE A 136 32.82 -25.10 -21.99
C PHE A 136 33.51 -24.67 -23.30
N SER A 137 33.54 -23.37 -23.59
CA SER A 137 34.23 -22.85 -24.78
C SER A 137 35.74 -23.11 -24.75
N ALA A 138 36.36 -22.97 -23.58
CA ALA A 138 37.79 -23.24 -23.39
C ALA A 138 38.11 -24.74 -23.57
N VAL A 139 37.25 -25.63 -23.08
CA VAL A 139 37.40 -27.08 -23.28
C VAL A 139 37.34 -27.44 -24.76
N ILE A 140 36.36 -26.91 -25.50
CA ILE A 140 36.22 -27.15 -26.94
C ILE A 140 37.47 -26.67 -27.70
N ALA A 141 37.96 -25.47 -27.41
CA ALA A 141 39.17 -24.93 -28.03
C ALA A 141 40.40 -25.81 -27.76
N CYS A 142 40.59 -26.30 -26.53
CA CYS A 142 41.67 -27.20 -26.19
C CYS A 142 41.58 -28.55 -26.94
N VAL A 143 40.39 -29.13 -27.07
CA VAL A 143 40.18 -30.38 -27.82
C VAL A 143 40.52 -30.20 -29.29
N SER A 144 40.13 -29.09 -29.92
CA SER A 144 40.48 -28.78 -31.31
C SER A 144 41.98 -28.66 -31.54
N ILE A 145 42.72 -28.08 -30.59
CA ILE A 145 44.20 -27.97 -30.66
C ILE A 145 44.84 -29.36 -30.59
N VAL A 146 44.39 -30.22 -29.66
CA VAL A 146 44.94 -31.57 -29.50
C VAL A 146 44.70 -32.43 -30.74
N ILE A 147 43.49 -32.38 -31.32
CA ILE A 147 43.17 -33.12 -32.55
C ILE A 147 44.04 -32.63 -33.73
N SER A 148 44.23 -31.31 -33.85
CA SER A 148 45.08 -30.73 -34.90
C SER A 148 46.55 -31.16 -34.76
N PHE A 149 47.05 -31.28 -33.53
CA PHE A 149 48.40 -31.79 -33.27
C PHE A 149 48.55 -33.28 -33.60
N VAL A 150 47.56 -34.12 -33.27
CA VAL A 150 47.62 -35.56 -33.57
C VAL A 150 47.58 -35.83 -35.09
N GLY A 151 46.78 -35.07 -35.84
CA GLY A 151 46.73 -35.16 -37.31
C GLY A 151 47.98 -34.66 -38.03
N MET A 152 48.84 -33.88 -37.36
CA MET A 152 50.13 -33.43 -37.90
C MET A 152 51.28 -34.43 -37.66
N VAL A 153 51.10 -35.38 -36.74
CA VAL A 153 52.13 -36.33 -36.29
C VAL A 153 51.87 -37.75 -36.86
N THR A 154 50.75 -37.96 -37.55
CA THR A 154 50.42 -39.19 -38.30
C THR A 154 50.63 -38.98 -39.79
#